data_AF-A0ABD6BYS0-F1
#
_entry.id   AF-A0ABD6BYS0-F1
#
_cell.length_a   1.000
_cell.length_b   1.000
_cell.length_c   1.000
_cell.angle_alpha   90.00
_cell.angle_beta   90.00
_cell.angle_gamma   90.00
#
_symmetry.space_group_name_H-M   'P 1'
#
loop_
_entity.id
_entity.type
_entity.pdbx_description
1 polymer ?
#
loop_
_entity_poly.entity_id
_entity_poly.type
_entity_poly.pdbx_seq_one_letter_code
_entity_poly.pdbx_strand_id
1 'polypeptide(L)'
;MTGGDSSDAGRTEADSPRTATVQTTHADAALVAAALAPDDTESMTTRVDGDAIACEIERETTGGLQSTVDDYVVNLRVADRIAERGRAHRARADGGPGEATEDIEETTDIRDAVGIDAAAAADTTDTNT
;
A
#
# COMPACT_ATOMS: atom_id res chain seq x y z
N MET A 1 39.80 11.04 47.49
CA MET A 1 39.88 9.91 46.54
C MET A 1 38.73 10.09 45.57
N THR A 2 39.03 10.71 44.44
CA THR A 2 38.13 10.93 43.31
C THR A 2 38.13 9.66 42.46
N GLY A 3 37.00 8.97 42.41
CA GLY A 3 36.69 7.98 41.39
C GLY A 3 35.23 8.23 41.06
N GLY A 4 34.86 8.71 39.89
CA GLY A 4 35.41 8.43 38.58
C GLY A 4 34.18 8.12 37.78
N ASP A 5 33.49 9.18 37.36
CA ASP A 5 32.32 9.13 36.48
C ASP A 5 32.79 8.38 35.23
N SER A 6 32.40 7.10 35.14
CA SER A 6 32.70 6.24 34.02
C SER A 6 31.91 6.81 32.85
N SER A 7 32.58 7.73 32.14
CA SER A 7 32.13 8.33 30.91
C SER A 7 31.61 7.25 29.98
N ASP A 8 30.30 7.26 29.75
CA ASP A 8 29.59 6.61 28.66
C ASP A 8 30.05 7.22 27.32
N ALA A 9 31.33 7.07 27.02
CA ALA A 9 31.99 7.57 25.82
C ALA A 9 31.78 6.60 24.65
N GLY A 10 30.56 6.09 24.50
CA GLY A 10 30.17 5.11 23.47
C GLY A 10 28.97 5.50 22.60
N ARG A 11 28.23 6.58 22.92
CA ARG A 11 27.06 7.02 22.14
C ARG A 11 27.32 8.32 21.39
N THR A 12 28.30 8.32 20.49
CA THR A 12 28.46 9.42 19.53
C THR A 12 29.05 8.93 18.21
N GLU A 13 28.53 7.81 17.70
CA GLU A 13 28.21 7.82 16.27
C GLU A 13 26.81 8.44 16.24
N ALA A 14 26.69 9.68 15.77
CA ALA A 14 25.37 10.25 15.50
C ALA A 14 24.62 9.23 14.65
N ASP A 15 23.44 8.81 15.09
CA ASP A 15 22.59 7.82 14.43
C ASP A 15 22.21 8.40 13.06
N SER A 16 23.11 8.21 12.08
CA SER A 16 22.95 8.81 10.75
C SER A 16 21.71 8.19 10.15
N PRO A 17 20.82 8.94 9.50
CA PRO A 17 19.60 8.35 8.97
C PRO A 17 19.89 7.20 8.00
N ARG A 18 18.96 6.26 7.93
CA ARG A 18 19.01 5.03 7.12
C ARG A 18 18.05 5.29 5.98
N THR A 19 18.56 5.19 4.76
CA THR A 19 17.80 5.55 3.56
C THR A 19 17.59 4.33 2.68
N ALA A 20 16.41 4.24 2.06
CA ALA A 20 16.11 3.30 0.99
C ALA A 20 15.47 4.03 -0.19
N THR A 21 15.68 3.51 -1.39
CA THR A 21 14.99 3.97 -2.59
C THR A 21 14.26 2.78 -3.22
N VAL A 22 12.95 2.91 -3.40
CA VAL A 22 12.13 1.96 -4.14
C VAL A 22 11.78 2.59 -5.49
N GLN A 23 12.11 1.89 -6.58
CA GLN A 23 11.84 2.35 -7.94
C GLN A 23 11.04 1.29 -8.71
N THR A 24 9.90 1.70 -9.28
CA THR A 24 8.99 0.82 -10.02
C THR A 24 8.44 1.50 -11.26
N THR A 25 8.11 0.72 -12.28
CA THR A 25 7.52 1.20 -13.54
C THR A 25 6.04 0.85 -13.61
N HIS A 26 5.21 1.79 -14.08
CA HIS A 26 3.76 1.65 -14.18
C HIS A 26 3.26 2.18 -15.52
N ALA A 27 2.20 1.56 -16.03
CA ALA A 27 1.57 1.99 -17.28
C ALA A 27 0.95 3.41 -17.20
N ASP A 28 0.67 3.90 -16.00
CA ASP A 28 0.24 5.28 -15.74
C ASP A 28 0.80 5.73 -14.38
N ALA A 29 2.10 6.03 -14.35
CA ALA A 29 2.83 6.36 -13.12
C ALA A 29 2.27 7.61 -12.42
N ALA A 30 1.77 8.59 -13.16
CA ALA A 30 1.17 9.79 -12.58
C ALA A 30 -0.12 9.46 -11.82
N LEU A 31 -0.98 8.60 -12.36
CA LEU A 31 -2.21 8.18 -11.67
C LEU A 31 -1.90 7.32 -10.44
N VAL A 32 -0.93 6.42 -10.51
CA VAL A 32 -0.50 5.60 -9.36
C VAL A 32 0.09 6.49 -8.26
N ALA A 33 0.96 7.45 -8.60
CA ALA A 33 1.51 8.40 -7.63
C ALA A 33 0.41 9.26 -6.98
N ALA A 34 -0.60 9.69 -7.73
CA ALA A 34 -1.74 10.42 -7.18
C ALA A 34 -2.55 9.56 -6.18
N ALA A 35 -2.65 8.25 -6.41
CA ALA A 35 -3.30 7.32 -5.50
C ALA A 35 -2.46 7.00 -4.24
N LEU A 36 -1.13 7.14 -4.31
CA LEU A 36 -0.21 6.99 -3.18
C LEU A 36 -0.15 8.22 -2.28
N ALA A 37 -0.29 9.42 -2.85
CA ALA A 37 -0.12 10.70 -2.16
C ALA A 37 -0.85 10.85 -0.81
N PRO A 38 -2.04 10.25 -0.57
CA PRO A 38 -2.70 10.33 0.74
C PRO A 38 -1.91 9.68 1.90
N ASP A 39 -1.09 8.66 1.62
CA ASP A 39 -0.34 7.91 2.63
C ASP A 39 1.14 8.34 2.73
N ASP A 40 1.57 9.27 1.87
CA ASP A 40 2.92 9.82 1.91
C ASP A 40 3.13 10.60 3.23
N THR A 41 4.26 10.34 3.90
CA THR A 41 4.64 11.00 5.15
C THR A 41 5.88 11.86 4.96
N GLU A 42 6.27 12.67 5.95
CA GLU A 42 7.49 13.49 5.90
C GLU A 42 8.77 12.65 5.73
N SER A 43 8.73 11.37 6.12
CA SER A 43 9.84 10.42 5.91
C SER A 43 9.94 9.89 4.48
N MET A 44 9.00 10.25 3.60
CA MET A 44 8.91 9.78 2.23
C MET A 44 9.02 10.96 1.25
N THR A 45 9.75 10.75 0.17
CA THR A 45 9.78 11.66 -0.96
C THR A 45 9.54 10.90 -2.25
N THR A 46 8.33 11.03 -2.78
CA THR A 46 7.90 10.41 -4.03
C THR A 46 8.14 11.34 -5.21
N ARG A 47 8.75 10.80 -6.28
CA ARG A 47 8.98 11.50 -7.55
C ARG A 47 8.54 10.61 -8.72
N VAL A 48 8.03 11.23 -9.77
CA VAL A 48 7.64 10.55 -11.01
C VAL A 48 8.53 11.04 -12.14
N ASP A 49 9.11 10.10 -12.89
CA ASP A 49 9.88 10.35 -14.10
C ASP A 49 9.39 9.40 -15.21
N GLY A 50 8.63 9.95 -16.16
CA GLY A 50 8.01 9.16 -17.22
C GLY A 50 7.05 8.09 -16.68
N ASP A 51 7.41 6.82 -16.89
CA ASP A 51 6.67 5.66 -16.41
C ASP A 51 7.19 5.13 -15.05
N ALA A 52 8.22 5.76 -14.48
CA ALA A 52 8.82 5.34 -13.22
C ALA A 52 8.35 6.20 -12.05
N ILE A 53 8.08 5.53 -10.92
CA ILE A 53 7.93 6.15 -9.60
C ILE A 53 9.17 5.80 -8.79
N ALA A 54 9.77 6.79 -8.16
CA ALA A 54 10.86 6.62 -7.21
C ALA A 54 10.43 7.20 -5.86
N CYS A 55 10.41 6.38 -4.82
CA CYS A 55 10.19 6.82 -3.44
C CYS A 55 11.48 6.66 -2.64
N GLU A 56 11.94 7.77 -2.10
CA GLU A 56 13.05 7.84 -1.16
C GLU A 56 12.49 7.86 0.27
N ILE A 57 12.98 6.95 1.12
CA ILE A 57 12.50 6.78 2.49
C ILE A 57 13.67 6.98 3.44
N GLU A 58 13.52 7.85 4.43
CA GLU A 58 14.54 8.14 5.44
C GLU A 58 14.02 7.82 6.86
N ARG A 59 14.73 6.97 7.62
CA ARG A 59 14.37 6.62 9.01
C ARG A 59 15.61 6.51 9.90
N GLU A 60 15.46 6.78 11.19
CA GLU A 60 16.57 6.72 12.16
C GLU A 60 17.13 5.30 12.37
N THR A 61 16.27 4.28 12.30
CA THR A 61 16.64 2.89 12.57
C THR A 61 16.36 2.00 11.38
N THR A 62 17.16 0.94 11.21
CA THR A 62 16.95 -0.07 10.15
C THR A 62 15.60 -0.77 10.29
N GLY A 63 15.14 -1.03 11.52
CA GLY A 63 13.83 -1.63 11.76
C GLY A 63 12.69 -0.70 11.32
N GLY A 64 12.79 0.59 11.66
CA GLY A 64 11.85 1.59 11.18
C GLY A 64 11.85 1.73 9.66
N LEU A 65 13.03 1.71 9.04
CA LEU A 65 13.16 1.73 7.57
C LEU A 65 12.48 0.53 6.93
N GLN A 66 12.74 -0.69 7.42
CA GLN A 66 12.15 -1.91 6.87
C GLN A 66 10.62 -1.90 6.99
N SER A 67 10.08 -1.51 8.15
CA SER A 67 8.62 -1.43 8.32
C SER A 67 7.99 -0.44 7.33
N THR A 68 8.59 0.74 7.14
CA THR A 68 8.09 1.75 6.20
C THR A 68 8.20 1.33 4.74
N VAL A 69 9.29 0.64 4.36
CA VAL A 69 9.43 0.08 3.02
C VAL A 69 8.34 -0.97 2.76
N ASP A 70 8.09 -1.85 3.73
CA ASP A 70 7.07 -2.90 3.59
C ASP A 70 5.66 -2.30 3.46
N ASP A 71 5.32 -1.31 4.29
CA ASP A 71 4.06 -0.58 4.20
C ASP A 71 3.92 0.13 2.85
N TYR A 72 4.98 0.80 2.39
CA TYR A 72 5.00 1.48 1.09
C TYR A 72 4.75 0.52 -0.07
N VAL A 73 5.39 -0.66 -0.07
CA VAL A 73 5.19 -1.65 -1.15
C VAL A 73 3.78 -2.22 -1.15
N VAL A 74 3.16 -2.40 0.03
CA VAL A 74 1.75 -2.79 0.12
C VAL A 74 0.85 -1.69 -0.45
N ASN A 75 1.04 -0.43 -0.03
CA ASN A 75 0.28 0.71 -0.52
C ASN A 75 0.43 0.88 -2.04
N LEU A 76 1.63 0.70 -2.59
CA LEU A 76 1.92 0.75 -4.02
C LEU A 76 1.11 -0.28 -4.82
N ARG A 77 1.00 -1.51 -4.32
CA ARG A 77 0.20 -2.56 -4.99
C ARG A 77 -1.28 -2.21 -5.00
N VAL A 78 -1.79 -1.63 -3.91
CA VAL A 78 -3.17 -1.18 -3.83
C VAL A 78 -3.42 -0.01 -4.79
N ALA A 79 -2.54 0.98 -4.82
CA ALA A 79 -2.59 2.12 -5.72
C ALA A 79 -2.59 1.69 -7.19
N ASP A 80 -1.71 0.76 -7.58
CA ASP A 80 -1.63 0.23 -8.95
C ASP A 80 -2.94 -0.45 -9.37
N ARG A 81 -3.54 -1.25 -8.47
CA ARG A 81 -4.82 -1.91 -8.73
C ARG A 81 -5.99 -0.92 -8.84
N ILE A 82 -6.01 0.13 -8.03
CA ILE A 82 -7.03 1.18 -8.11
C ILE A 82 -6.87 1.97 -9.42
N ALA A 83 -5.65 2.32 -9.81
CA ALA A 83 -5.36 3.01 -11.06
C ALA A 83 -5.79 2.19 -12.29
N GLU A 84 -5.50 0.88 -12.30
CA GLU A 84 -5.97 -0.05 -13.33
C GLU A 84 -7.51 -0.05 -13.44
N ARG A 85 -8.20 -0.25 -12.32
CA ARG A 85 -9.67 -0.26 -12.27
C ARG A 85 -10.27 1.07 -12.70
N GLY A 86 -9.69 2.19 -12.27
CA GLY A 86 -10.11 3.53 -12.65
C GLY A 86 -10.00 3.77 -14.15
N ARG A 87 -8.92 3.32 -14.79
CA ARG A 87 -8.76 3.37 -16.24
C ARG A 87 -9.79 2.51 -16.97
N ALA A 88 -10.01 1.27 -16.52
CA ALA A 88 -11.01 0.39 -17.11
C ALA A 88 -12.43 0.95 -16.99
N HIS A 89 -12.77 1.57 -15.85
CA HIS A 89 -14.07 2.21 -15.65
C HIS A 89 -14.26 3.40 -16.60
N ARG A 90 -13.26 4.28 -16.74
CA ARG A 90 -13.32 5.40 -17.70
C ARG A 90 -13.47 4.91 -19.14
N ALA A 91 -12.71 3.90 -19.55
CA ALA A 91 -12.82 3.34 -20.90
C ALA A 91 -14.22 2.80 -21.23
N ARG A 92 -14.95 2.28 -20.24
CA ARG A 92 -16.36 1.86 -20.39
C ARG A 92 -17.33 3.04 -20.45
N ALA A 93 -17.07 4.09 -19.68
CA ALA A 93 -17.92 5.29 -19.64
C ALA A 93 -17.75 6.19 -20.88
N ASP A 94 -16.52 6.30 -21.41
CA ASP A 94 -16.20 7.14 -22.57
C ASP A 94 -16.69 6.54 -23.91
N GLY A 95 -17.10 5.27 -23.92
CA GLY A 95 -17.71 4.58 -25.07
C GLY A 95 -19.21 4.82 -25.24
N GLY A 96 -19.70 6.05 -25.01
CA GLY A 96 -21.11 6.45 -24.78
C GLY A 96 -22.27 5.89 -25.66
N PRO A 97 -23.52 6.34 -25.37
CA PRO A 97 -24.67 5.51 -24.99
C PRO A 97 -25.41 4.88 -26.17
N GLY A 98 -25.61 3.56 -26.11
CA GLY A 98 -26.54 2.81 -26.95
C GLY A 98 -27.48 2.00 -26.07
N GLU A 99 -28.73 2.46 -26.01
CA GLU A 99 -29.89 1.80 -25.39
C GLU A 99 -30.07 2.04 -23.88
N ALA A 100 -30.87 3.07 -23.60
CA ALA A 100 -31.76 3.03 -22.45
C ALA A 100 -32.74 1.85 -22.63
N THR A 101 -32.43 0.72 -22.03
CA THR A 101 -33.44 -0.21 -21.53
C THR A 101 -32.99 -0.69 -20.17
N GLU A 102 -33.71 -0.24 -19.16
CA GLU A 102 -33.95 -0.87 -17.87
C GLU A 102 -33.40 -2.30 -17.78
N ASP A 103 -32.31 -2.49 -17.04
CA ASP A 103 -32.10 -3.67 -16.21
C ASP A 103 -31.15 -3.28 -15.09
N ILE A 104 -31.72 -3.16 -13.90
CA ILE A 104 -30.97 -3.05 -12.65
C ILE A 104 -30.34 -4.43 -12.44
N GLU A 105 -29.26 -4.74 -13.14
CA GLU A 105 -28.47 -5.93 -12.83
C GLU A 105 -27.81 -5.70 -11.47
N GLU A 106 -28.46 -6.32 -10.49
CA GLU A 106 -27.98 -6.74 -9.19
C GLU A 106 -26.45 -6.61 -9.07
N THR A 107 -26.03 -5.67 -8.21
CA THR A 107 -24.63 -5.48 -7.85
C THR A 107 -24.05 -6.83 -7.47
N THR A 108 -23.25 -7.43 -8.35
CA THR A 108 -22.61 -8.71 -8.07
C THR A 108 -21.76 -8.50 -6.83
N ASP A 109 -22.21 -9.20 -5.79
CA ASP A 109 -21.72 -9.20 -4.45
C ASP A 109 -20.19 -9.26 -4.41
N ILE A 110 -19.58 -8.42 -3.58
CA ILE A 110 -18.13 -8.34 -3.34
C ILE A 110 -17.54 -9.71 -2.88
N ARG A 111 -18.41 -10.67 -2.54
CA ARG A 111 -18.10 -12.02 -2.07
C ARG A 111 -17.36 -12.90 -3.10
N ASP A 112 -17.49 -12.66 -4.40
CA ASP A 112 -16.84 -13.53 -5.41
C ASP A 112 -15.34 -13.24 -5.60
N ALA A 113 -14.84 -12.08 -5.17
CA ALA A 113 -13.43 -11.73 -5.33
C ALA A 113 -12.53 -12.24 -4.19
N VAL A 114 -13.12 -12.64 -3.06
CA VAL A 114 -12.40 -13.23 -1.93
C VAL A 114 -12.80 -14.69 -1.91
N GLY A 115 -11.97 -15.58 -2.45
CA GLY A 115 -12.12 -17.03 -2.30
C GLY A 115 -11.98 -17.44 -0.84
N ILE A 116 -12.96 -17.10 -0.01
CA ILE A 116 -13.20 -17.68 1.30
C ILE A 116 -14.23 -18.76 1.04
N ASP A 117 -13.72 -19.95 0.72
CA ASP A 117 -14.48 -21.18 0.79
C ASP A 117 -15.21 -21.19 2.14
N ALA A 118 -16.54 -21.05 2.07
CA ALA A 118 -17.41 -21.27 3.20
C ALA A 118 -17.29 -22.75 3.59
N ALA A 119 -16.27 -23.04 4.41
CA ALA A 119 -16.14 -24.31 5.08
C ALA A 119 -17.46 -24.57 5.81
N ALA A 120 -18.07 -25.69 5.42
CA ALA A 120 -19.32 -26.20 5.93
C ALA A 120 -19.53 -25.86 7.41
N ALA A 121 -20.64 -25.18 7.70
CA ALA A 121 -21.23 -25.25 9.02
C ALA A 121 -21.56 -26.72 9.27
N ALA A 122 -20.64 -27.43 9.92
CA ALA A 122 -20.92 -28.70 10.53
C ALA A 122 -21.99 -28.44 11.58
N ASP A 123 -23.21 -28.83 11.26
CA ASP A 123 -24.26 -29.09 12.24
C ASP A 123 -23.77 -30.22 13.15
N THR A 124 -23.03 -29.86 14.19
CA THR A 124 -22.81 -30.71 15.33
C THR A 124 -23.82 -30.29 16.39
N THR A 125 -25.01 -30.89 16.31
CA THR A 125 -25.92 -30.91 17.44
C THR A 125 -25.23 -31.67 18.58
N ASP A 126 -24.54 -30.93 19.45
CA ASP A 126 -23.99 -31.46 20.69
C ASP A 126 -25.12 -31.68 21.70
N THR A 127 -25.21 -32.93 22.17
CA THR A 127 -26.07 -33.36 23.27
C THR A 127 -25.44 -32.99 24.60
N ASN A 128 -26.19 -32.27 25.45
CA ASN A 128 -26.04 -32.19 26.91
C ASN A 128 -27.33 -31.50 27.42
N THR A 129 -28.19 -32.04 28.30
CA THR A 129 -28.04 -32.92 29.48
C THR A 129 -29.34 -33.70 29.67
#